data_AF-A0A7W8QW57-F1
#
_entry.id   AF-A0A7W8QW57-F1
#
_cell.length_a   1.000
_cell.length_b   1.000
_cell.length_c   1.000
_cell.angle_alpha   90.00
_cell.angle_beta   90.00
_cell.angle_gamma   90.00
#
_symmetry.space_group_name_H-M   'P 1'
#
loop_
_entity.id
_entity.type
_entity.pdbx_description
1 polymer ?
#
loop_
_entity_poly.entity_id
_entity_poly.type
_entity_poly.pdbx_seq_one_letter_code
_entity_poly.pdbx_strand_id
1 'polypeptide(L)'
;MKRILLLPVLFLLLSACNKKEVVAPNFNVAIAQGKTTFKVGEQIDFTFSGNPNYITFYSGETGRMYEFRDRITAGARTDIGVPIQNMTTQLLTYPYSYTEEGTYKVTFVVSNTSVYGSVSDVKEIVLSITP
;
A
#
# COMPACT_ATOMS: atom_id res chain seq x y z
N MET A 1 -68.04 -7.11 12.48
CA MET A 1 -67.29 -8.17 13.20
C MET A 1 -66.02 -8.47 12.40
N LYS A 2 -64.86 -8.46 13.06
CA LYS A 2 -63.52 -8.67 12.51
C LYS A 2 -63.38 -10.06 11.88
N ARG A 3 -62.66 -10.20 10.74
CA ARG A 3 -61.62 -11.24 10.53
C ARG A 3 -60.56 -10.73 9.55
N ILE A 4 -59.37 -10.54 10.11
CA ILE A 4 -58.11 -10.25 9.45
C ILE A 4 -57.68 -11.47 8.62
N LEU A 5 -57.14 -11.26 7.42
CA LEU A 5 -56.25 -12.22 6.78
C LEU A 5 -55.16 -11.45 6.02
N LEU A 6 -54.14 -11.02 6.78
CA LEU A 6 -52.85 -10.55 6.29
C LEU A 6 -51.96 -11.77 6.05
N LEU A 7 -51.63 -12.06 4.78
CA LEU A 7 -50.32 -12.60 4.36
C LEU A 7 -50.29 -12.65 2.82
N PRO A 8 -49.27 -12.04 2.18
CA PRO A 8 -48.22 -12.92 1.67
C PRO A 8 -46.85 -12.42 2.11
N VAL A 9 -46.31 -13.14 3.11
CA VAL A 9 -44.89 -13.25 3.39
C VAL A 9 -44.34 -14.22 2.34
N LEU A 10 -43.89 -13.71 1.19
CA LEU A 10 -43.05 -14.51 0.27
C LEU A 10 -42.17 -13.65 -0.63
N PHE A 11 -41.55 -12.61 -0.07
CA PHE A 11 -40.52 -11.85 -0.78
C PHE A 11 -39.23 -11.71 0.04
N LEU A 12 -38.85 -12.78 0.73
CA LEU A 12 -37.47 -12.96 1.20
C LEU A 12 -36.86 -14.16 0.46
N LEU A 13 -35.56 -14.04 0.17
CA LEU A 13 -34.61 -15.06 -0.29
C LEU A 13 -34.20 -15.01 -1.78
N LEU A 14 -33.54 -13.91 -2.19
CA LEU A 14 -32.53 -13.95 -3.26
C LEU A 14 -31.25 -13.18 -2.89
N SER A 15 -30.80 -13.26 -1.63
CA SER A 15 -29.49 -12.75 -1.23
C SER A 15 -28.51 -13.91 -1.05
N ALA A 16 -28.00 -14.45 -2.17
CA ALA A 16 -26.86 -15.35 -2.16
C ALA A 16 -25.69 -14.74 -2.96
N CYS A 17 -25.21 -13.57 -2.52
CA CYS A 17 -23.88 -13.11 -2.91
C CYS A 17 -22.84 -13.77 -1.99
N ASN A 18 -22.41 -14.99 -2.31
CA ASN A 18 -21.17 -15.54 -1.75
C ASN A 18 -19.97 -14.94 -2.52
N LYS A 19 -19.77 -13.61 -2.42
CA LYS A 19 -18.54 -13.01 -2.93
C LYS A 19 -17.43 -13.39 -1.96
N LYS A 20 -16.53 -14.26 -2.40
CA LYS A 20 -15.30 -14.52 -1.67
C LYS A 20 -14.43 -13.26 -1.83
N GLU A 21 -14.19 -12.59 -0.72
CA GLU A 21 -13.44 -11.34 -0.69
C GLU A 21 -11.95 -11.60 -0.47
N VAL A 22 -11.14 -10.69 -1.01
CA VAL A 22 -9.71 -10.70 -0.80
C VAL A 22 -9.44 -9.96 0.51
N VAL A 23 -8.68 -10.58 1.41
CA VAL A 23 -8.31 -9.95 2.68
C VAL A 23 -7.33 -8.81 2.42
N ALA A 24 -7.67 -7.60 2.88
CA ALA A 24 -6.79 -6.45 2.78
C ALA A 24 -5.44 -6.72 3.47
N PRO A 25 -4.33 -6.21 2.92
CA PRO A 25 -3.02 -6.39 3.53
C PRO A 25 -2.98 -5.74 4.93
N ASN A 26 -2.70 -6.53 5.95
CA ASN A 26 -2.24 -5.99 7.22
C ASN A 26 -0.77 -5.58 7.02
N PHE A 27 -0.49 -4.28 7.12
CA PHE A 27 0.84 -3.73 6.91
C PHE A 27 1.03 -2.43 7.68
N ASN A 28 2.19 -2.31 8.33
CA ASN A 28 2.68 -1.06 8.90
C ASN A 28 4.17 -0.90 8.61
N VAL A 29 4.61 0.36 8.51
CA VAL A 29 6.02 0.73 8.37
C VAL A 29 6.38 1.71 9.48
N ALA A 30 7.56 1.51 10.08
CA ALA A 30 8.10 2.37 11.11
C ALA A 30 9.58 2.64 10.88
N ILE A 31 10.04 3.78 11.37
CA ILE A 31 11.46 4.13 11.46
C ILE A 31 11.78 4.27 12.95
N ALA A 32 13.03 3.98 13.35
CA ALA A 32 13.46 4.08 14.74
C ALA A 32 13.07 5.45 15.33
N GLN A 33 12.37 5.41 16.48
CA GLN A 33 11.88 6.59 17.21
C GLN A 33 10.96 7.52 16.40
N GLY A 34 10.40 7.07 15.27
CA GLY A 34 9.59 7.91 14.38
C GLY A 34 10.36 9.07 13.75
N LYS A 35 11.70 8.98 13.69
CA LYS A 35 12.57 10.00 13.09
C LYS A 35 12.21 10.23 11.62
N THR A 36 12.08 11.49 11.23
CA THR A 36 11.76 11.91 9.85
C THR A 36 12.83 12.81 9.22
N THR A 37 13.88 13.16 9.97
CA THR A 37 15.00 13.98 9.46
C THR A 37 16.29 13.19 9.51
N PHE A 38 17.03 13.16 8.40
CA PHE A 38 18.27 12.39 8.23
C PHE A 38 19.32 13.22 7.49
N LYS A 39 20.59 12.86 7.64
CA LYS A 39 21.66 13.44 6.82
C LYS A 39 21.81 12.72 5.49
N VAL A 40 22.35 13.40 4.48
CA VAL A 40 22.81 12.77 3.24
C VAL A 40 23.73 11.59 3.57
N GLY A 41 23.46 10.44 2.95
CA GLY A 41 24.19 9.20 3.17
C GLY A 41 23.87 8.46 4.48
N GLU A 42 23.03 9.01 5.36
CA GLU A 42 22.56 8.31 6.55
C GLU A 42 21.66 7.13 6.13
N GLN A 43 21.88 5.95 6.73
CA GLN A 43 21.03 4.79 6.50
C GLN A 43 19.73 4.91 7.28
N ILE A 44 18.62 4.67 6.59
CA ILE A 44 17.26 4.66 7.11
C ILE A 44 16.75 3.23 7.03
N ASP A 45 16.52 2.62 8.20
CA ASP A 45 15.94 1.29 8.29
C ASP A 45 14.42 1.37 8.42
N PHE A 46 13.70 1.11 7.32
CA PHE A 46 12.25 0.95 7.34
C PHE A 46 11.91 -0.42 7.88
N THR A 47 11.33 -0.49 9.08
CA THR A 47 10.90 -1.73 9.71
C THR A 47 9.43 -1.99 9.44
N PHE A 48 9.10 -3.20 9.00
CA PHE A 48 7.76 -3.60 8.60
C PHE A 48 7.12 -4.52 9.63
N SER A 49 5.81 -4.38 9.79
CA SER A 49 4.97 -5.36 10.47
C SER A 49 3.72 -5.69 9.64
N GLY A 50 3.11 -6.83 9.94
CA GLY A 50 2.07 -7.42 9.10
C GLY A 50 2.65 -8.40 8.07
N ASN A 51 1.83 -8.85 7.12
CA ASN A 51 2.22 -9.89 6.16
C ASN A 51 1.53 -9.70 4.79
N PRO A 52 1.86 -8.62 4.05
CA PRO A 52 1.35 -8.43 2.69
C PRO A 52 1.99 -9.43 1.72
N ASN A 53 1.33 -9.74 0.61
CA ASN A 53 1.92 -10.57 -0.45
C ASN A 53 3.00 -9.85 -1.24
N TYR A 54 2.78 -8.58 -1.56
CA TYR A 54 3.71 -7.77 -2.34
C TYR A 54 3.95 -6.44 -1.64
N ILE A 55 5.17 -5.92 -1.78
CA ILE A 55 5.54 -4.57 -1.37
C ILE A 55 6.32 -3.92 -2.53
N THR A 56 5.85 -2.77 -2.98
CA THR A 56 6.53 -1.91 -3.95
C THR A 56 6.92 -0.60 -3.28
N PHE A 57 8.20 -0.26 -3.35
CA PHE A 57 8.79 0.93 -2.74
C PHE A 57 8.98 2.05 -3.75
N TYR A 58 8.61 3.26 -3.36
CA TYR A 58 8.86 4.51 -4.07
C TYR A 58 9.65 5.42 -3.13
N SER A 59 10.88 5.77 -3.51
CA SER A 59 11.74 6.62 -2.67
C SER A 59 11.29 8.08 -2.63
N GLY A 60 10.45 8.51 -3.57
CA GLY A 60 10.06 9.92 -3.74
C GLY A 60 11.08 10.76 -4.50
N GLU A 61 12.22 10.17 -4.92
CA GLU A 61 13.18 10.82 -5.83
C GLU A 61 12.61 10.96 -7.24
N THR A 62 13.23 11.81 -8.06
CA THR A 62 12.82 12.02 -9.46
C THR A 62 12.78 10.69 -10.22
N GLY A 63 11.64 10.37 -10.83
CA GLY A 63 11.41 9.10 -11.54
C GLY A 63 10.97 7.95 -10.61
N ARG A 64 10.84 8.20 -9.31
CA ARG A 64 10.46 7.26 -8.24
C ARG A 64 9.34 7.81 -7.35
N MET A 65 8.48 8.68 -7.88
CA MET A 65 7.36 9.28 -7.15
C MET A 65 6.06 8.53 -7.43
N TYR A 66 5.39 8.04 -6.39
CA TYR A 66 4.12 7.30 -6.51
C TYR A 66 3.00 8.12 -7.19
N GLU A 67 3.02 9.45 -7.05
CA GLU A 67 1.99 10.31 -7.67
C GLU A 67 2.05 10.33 -9.21
N PHE A 68 3.20 9.99 -9.80
CA PHE A 68 3.39 9.96 -11.26
C PHE A 68 3.41 8.54 -11.86
N ARG A 69 3.02 7.53 -11.08
CA ARG A 69 3.00 6.12 -11.52
C ARG A 69 2.11 5.86 -12.75
N ASP A 70 1.03 6.61 -12.88
CA ASP A 70 0.04 6.48 -13.96
C ASP A 70 0.18 7.59 -15.01
N ARG A 71 1.21 8.45 -14.90
CA ARG A 71 1.37 9.62 -15.77
C ARG A 71 1.77 9.19 -17.18
N ILE A 72 0.82 9.30 -18.12
CA ILE A 72 1.06 9.17 -19.56
C ILE A 72 0.98 10.56 -20.18
N THR A 73 2.14 11.18 -20.39
CA THR A 73 2.26 12.42 -21.18
C THR A 73 3.10 12.11 -22.42
N ALA A 74 2.79 12.69 -23.58
CA ALA A 74 3.58 12.50 -24.80
C ALA A 74 5.07 12.84 -24.53
N GLY A 75 5.91 11.81 -24.44
CA GLY A 75 7.34 11.93 -24.14
C GLY A 75 7.78 11.79 -22.68
N ALA A 76 6.86 11.64 -21.72
CA ALA A 76 7.21 11.42 -20.31
C ALA A 76 7.10 9.94 -19.91
N ARG A 77 8.08 9.43 -19.16
CA ARG A 77 8.01 8.10 -18.53
C ARG A 77 7.20 8.18 -17.24
N THR A 78 6.42 7.13 -16.99
CA THR A 78 5.82 6.85 -15.68
C THR A 78 6.92 6.57 -14.67
N ASP A 79 6.74 7.03 -13.45
CA ASP A 79 7.67 6.76 -12.37
C ASP A 79 7.55 5.29 -11.93
N ILE A 80 8.69 4.66 -11.62
CA ILE A 80 8.78 3.21 -11.43
C ILE A 80 9.05 2.90 -9.97
N GLY A 81 8.17 2.14 -9.33
CA GLY A 81 8.42 1.57 -8.01
C GLY A 81 9.41 0.40 -8.06
N VAL A 82 10.16 0.18 -6.98
CA VAL A 82 11.03 -0.99 -6.81
C VAL A 82 10.22 -2.09 -6.12
N PRO A 83 9.97 -3.25 -6.75
CA PRO A 83 9.39 -4.39 -6.03
C PRO A 83 10.43 -4.92 -5.04
N ILE A 84 10.11 -4.88 -3.74
CA ILE A 84 11.03 -5.29 -2.67
C ILE A 84 10.58 -6.56 -1.95
N GLN A 85 9.33 -7.00 -2.14
CA GLN A 85 8.81 -8.26 -1.60
C GLN A 85 7.87 -8.95 -2.58
N ASN A 86 7.91 -10.29 -2.58
CA ASN A 86 6.94 -11.17 -3.23
C ASN A 86 6.33 -12.16 -2.22
N MET A 87 5.43 -13.04 -2.68
CA MET A 87 4.67 -13.96 -1.81
C MET A 87 5.49 -15.01 -1.05
N THR A 88 6.77 -15.21 -1.40
CA THR A 88 7.54 -16.35 -0.90
C THR A 88 8.27 -16.06 0.41
N THR A 89 8.62 -14.81 0.66
CA THR A 89 9.44 -14.41 1.82
C THR A 89 8.92 -13.12 2.42
N GLN A 90 8.80 -13.09 3.75
CA GLN A 90 8.47 -11.88 4.47
C GLN A 90 9.73 -11.01 4.64
N LEU A 91 9.68 -9.79 4.15
CA LEU A 91 10.67 -8.75 4.39
C LEU A 91 10.29 -8.00 5.67
N LEU A 92 11.21 -7.97 6.65
CA LEU A 92 10.99 -7.30 7.92
C LEU A 92 11.64 -5.92 7.98
N THR A 93 12.69 -5.69 7.20
CA THR A 93 13.42 -4.44 7.19
C THR A 93 13.92 -4.13 5.78
N TYR A 94 13.86 -2.87 5.39
CA TYR A 94 14.41 -2.37 4.13
C TYR A 94 15.32 -1.16 4.40
N PRO A 95 16.65 -1.30 4.28
CA PRO A 95 17.57 -0.17 4.42
C PRO A 95 17.57 0.69 3.16
N TYR A 96 17.62 2.01 3.33
CA TYR A 96 17.77 2.98 2.23
C TYR A 96 18.59 4.19 2.66
N SER A 97 19.29 4.82 1.71
CA SER A 97 20.03 6.07 1.94
C SER A 97 19.83 7.02 0.76
N TYR A 98 19.64 8.29 1.07
CA TYR A 98 19.53 9.35 0.08
C TYR A 98 20.89 9.99 -0.18
N THR A 99 21.19 10.28 -1.44
CA THR A 99 22.45 10.91 -1.86
C THR A 99 22.33 12.41 -2.07
N GLU A 100 21.12 12.94 -2.14
CA GLU A 100 20.82 14.36 -2.31
C GLU A 100 19.98 14.85 -1.12
N GLU A 101 20.16 16.12 -0.75
CA GLU A 101 19.30 16.78 0.21
C GLU A 101 17.92 17.04 -0.41
N GLY A 102 16.87 17.07 0.42
CA GLY A 102 15.52 17.32 -0.08
C GLY A 102 14.43 16.78 0.82
N THR A 103 13.19 17.06 0.43
CA THR A 103 12.01 16.46 1.07
C THR A 103 11.45 15.39 0.16
N TYR A 104 11.35 14.17 0.67
CA TYR A 104 10.90 13.00 -0.08
C TYR A 104 9.63 12.42 0.53
N LYS A 105 8.62 12.20 -0.30
CA LYS A 105 7.42 11.44 0.06
C LYS A 105 7.67 9.97 -0.29
N VAL A 106 8.10 9.21 0.70
CA VAL A 106 8.31 7.77 0.60
C VAL A 106 6.95 7.10 0.57
N THR A 107 6.76 6.17 -0.37
CA THR A 107 5.51 5.41 -0.50
C THR A 107 5.79 3.91 -0.56
N PHE A 108 5.08 3.16 0.27
CA PHE A 108 5.00 1.70 0.19
C PHE A 108 3.61 1.32 -0.30
N VAL A 109 3.55 0.72 -1.49
CA VAL A 109 2.33 0.13 -2.04
C VAL A 109 2.36 -1.35 -1.73
N VAL A 110 1.40 -1.80 -0.94
CA VAL A 110 1.30 -3.20 -0.54
C VAL A 110 0.04 -3.82 -1.11
N SER A 111 0.09 -5.12 -1.42
CA SER A 111 -1.11 -5.82 -1.88
C SER A 111 -1.16 -7.25 -1.41
N ASN A 112 -2.39 -7.76 -1.29
CA ASN A 112 -2.73 -9.16 -1.16
C ASN A 112 -3.46 -9.62 -2.40
N THR A 113 -3.22 -10.84 -2.82
CA THR A 113 -3.87 -11.43 -4.00
C THR A 113 -4.43 -12.80 -3.68
N SER A 114 -5.55 -13.14 -4.32
CA SER A 114 -6.13 -14.47 -4.30
C SER A 114 -6.73 -14.79 -5.67
N VAL A 115 -7.29 -15.98 -5.84
CA VAL A 115 -8.04 -16.36 -7.06
C VAL A 115 -9.26 -15.46 -7.32
N TYR A 116 -9.69 -14.65 -6.35
CA TYR A 116 -10.84 -13.75 -6.44
C TYR A 116 -10.46 -12.30 -6.76
N GLY A 117 -9.16 -11.99 -6.87
CA GLY A 117 -8.67 -10.64 -7.20
C GLY A 117 -7.53 -10.19 -6.28
N SER A 118 -7.28 -8.88 -6.28
CA SER A 118 -6.24 -8.26 -5.46
C SER A 118 -6.78 -7.02 -4.73
N VAL A 119 -6.30 -6.80 -3.50
CA VAL A 119 -6.58 -5.61 -2.70
C VAL A 119 -5.26 -5.00 -2.29
N SER A 120 -5.16 -3.67 -2.40
CA SER A 120 -3.95 -2.92 -2.10
C SER A 120 -4.19 -1.89 -1.00
N ASP A 121 -3.11 -1.53 -0.29
CA ASP A 121 -3.06 -0.41 0.64
C ASP A 121 -1.78 0.40 0.38
N VAL A 122 -1.78 1.67 0.78
CA VAL A 122 -0.68 2.62 0.54
C VAL A 122 -0.27 3.26 1.85
N LYS A 123 1.02 3.18 2.19
CA LYS A 123 1.61 3.87 3.35
C LYS A 123 2.59 4.92 2.88
N GLU A 124 2.48 6.13 3.42
CA GLU A 124 3.33 7.26 3.06
C GLU A 124 4.07 7.80 4.29
N ILE A 125 5.32 8.20 4.10
CA ILE A 125 6.15 8.86 5.10
C ILE A 125 6.85 10.04 4.42
N VAL A 126 6.81 11.21 5.04
CA VAL A 126 7.56 12.38 4.58
C VAL A 126 8.89 12.44 5.31
N LEU A 127 9.98 12.44 4.57
CA LEU A 127 11.34 12.54 5.07
C LEU A 127 11.97 13.86 4.65
N SER A 128 12.81 14.42 5.53
CA SER A 128 13.65 15.58 5.27
C SER A 128 15.12 15.14 5.34
N ILE A 129 15.83 15.28 4.22
CA ILE A 129 17.25 14.96 4.10
C ILE A 129 18.04 16.27 4.09
N THR A 130 18.94 16.42 5.04
CA THR A 130 19.79 17.60 5.22
C THR A 130 21.24 17.28 4.89
N PRO A 131 22.08 18.29 4.60
CA PRO A 131 23.52 18.09 4.45
C PRO A 131 24.19 17.44 5.67
#